data_AF-A0A2P5LP37-F1
#
_entry.id   AF-A0A2P5LP37-F1
#
_cell.length_a   1.000
_cell.length_b   1.000
_cell.length_c   1.000
_cell.angle_alpha   90.00
_cell.angle_beta   90.00
_cell.angle_gamma   90.00
#
_symmetry.space_group_name_H-M   'P 1'
#
loop_
_entity.id
_entity.type
_entity.pdbx_description
1 polymer ?
#
loop_
_entity_poly.entity_id
_entity_poly.type
_entity_poly.pdbx_seq_one_letter_code
_entity_poly.pdbx_strand_id
1 'polypeptide(L)'
;MTDLPRSAQVVVIGGGIVGCSVAYHLAKRGVETLLLERHQLSSGSTWHAAGLIGQLRTNANITKLLGYSVELYDRLEEETGYATGWRRNGGLRLACNADRWIEVKRQATSARSFGLEMQLLSAKEAQALWPLMNVDDVIGAAFLPTDGQANPSDITQALAKGARLAGAKLVEGVAVTDFIIENDRVRGVVTNRGAVACEKLVLCAGLWTQPLAARAGVAVPLSAVHHQYLVTEKINGVTSDLPTLRDPDRLTYYKEEVGGLVMGGYEPNPVPWSSGAVPEDFAFRLLEDDWDHFEPIMDLALGRVPALAEAGVKQMINGLESFTPDGNWMIGEAPEVRNFFVGAGFNAFGIASAGGAGMALAEWAADGEQPFDLWPVDIRRFGAPHRDPNWVRVRTLQAYARHYSIAWPFEEFTSGRPLRRSPLYDRLKAKGACFGEKMGFERPNWFADLSAGEEPRDRYSFGRPGWFEAVGREHRACREAAALFDQTSFAKALIVGKDAEA
;
A
#
# COMPACT_ATOMS: atom_id res chain seq x y z
N MET A 1 16.21 -33.49 7.88
CA MET A 1 15.66 -32.38 8.69
C MET A 1 16.83 -31.51 9.09
N THR A 2 16.92 -30.31 8.53
CA THR A 2 17.93 -29.33 8.95
C THR A 2 17.49 -28.77 10.30
N ASP A 3 18.35 -28.89 11.32
CA ASP A 3 18.09 -28.29 12.62
C ASP A 3 17.96 -26.76 12.48
N LEU A 4 16.95 -26.20 13.17
CA LEU A 4 16.74 -24.76 13.25
C LEU A 4 17.95 -24.13 13.97
N PRO A 5 18.58 -23.05 13.43
CA PRO A 5 19.66 -22.37 14.13
C PRO A 5 19.22 -21.86 15.51
N ARG A 6 20.10 -21.91 16.51
CA ARG A 6 19.80 -21.40 17.86
C ARG A 6 19.81 -19.88 17.95
N SER A 7 20.52 -19.21 17.03
CA SER A 7 20.59 -17.77 16.92
C SER A 7 20.77 -17.31 15.48
N ALA A 8 20.44 -16.06 15.20
CA ALA A 8 20.81 -15.32 14.00
C ALA A 8 20.90 -13.82 14.34
N GLN A 9 21.72 -13.05 13.64
CA GLN A 9 21.76 -11.60 13.83
C GLN A 9 20.38 -10.95 13.54
N VAL A 10 19.80 -11.27 12.38
CA VAL A 10 18.45 -10.80 12.01
C VAL A 10 17.54 -11.98 11.67
N VAL A 11 16.37 -12.00 12.30
CA VAL A 11 15.28 -12.91 11.94
C VAL A 11 14.25 -12.16 11.10
N VAL A 12 13.86 -12.73 9.96
CA VAL A 12 12.76 -12.24 9.12
C VAL A 12 11.59 -13.21 9.26
N ILE A 13 10.40 -12.70 9.56
CA ILE A 13 9.18 -13.53 9.70
C ILE A 13 8.27 -13.30 8.50
N GLY A 14 7.94 -14.38 7.80
CA GLY A 14 7.07 -14.38 6.62
C GLY A 14 7.87 -14.50 5.33
N GLY A 15 7.56 -15.54 4.55
CA GLY A 15 8.16 -15.89 3.27
C GLY A 15 7.38 -15.39 2.05
N GLY A 16 6.58 -14.34 2.22
CA GLY A 16 6.02 -13.59 1.09
C GLY A 16 7.10 -12.75 0.38
N ILE A 17 6.73 -12.12 -0.73
CA ILE A 17 7.68 -11.35 -1.57
C ILE A 17 8.50 -10.30 -0.78
N VAL A 18 7.88 -9.63 0.19
CA VAL A 18 8.53 -8.59 1.01
C VAL A 18 9.57 -9.21 1.95
N GLY A 19 9.22 -10.29 2.66
CA GLY A 19 10.16 -10.98 3.55
C GLY A 19 11.32 -11.61 2.79
N CYS A 20 11.06 -12.23 1.64
CA CYS A 20 12.12 -12.71 0.74
C CYS A 20 13.00 -11.58 0.22
N SER A 21 12.43 -10.40 -0.07
CA SER A 21 13.21 -9.23 -0.48
C SER A 21 14.10 -8.71 0.66
N VAL A 22 13.58 -8.59 1.88
CA VAL A 22 14.38 -8.22 3.06
C VAL A 22 15.54 -9.19 3.25
N ALA A 23 15.25 -10.51 3.21
CA ALA A 23 16.28 -11.52 3.39
C ALA A 23 17.35 -11.49 2.28
N TYR A 24 16.94 -11.26 1.03
CA TYR A 24 17.85 -11.06 -0.11
C TYR A 24 18.82 -9.89 0.15
N HIS A 25 18.29 -8.73 0.54
CA HIS A 25 19.12 -7.53 0.73
C HIS A 25 20.01 -7.61 1.98
N LEU A 26 19.50 -8.13 3.10
CA LEU A 26 20.33 -8.35 4.30
C LEU A 26 21.50 -9.31 4.01
N ALA A 27 21.23 -10.43 3.34
CA ALA A 27 22.25 -11.42 3.00
C ALA A 27 23.32 -10.84 2.07
N LYS A 28 22.91 -10.05 1.06
CA LYS A 28 23.84 -9.35 0.15
C LYS A 28 24.75 -8.36 0.88
N ARG A 29 24.31 -7.83 2.02
CA ARG A 29 25.10 -6.98 2.91
C ARG A 29 25.98 -7.76 3.90
N GLY A 30 25.97 -9.09 3.83
CA GLY A 30 26.74 -9.96 4.72
C GLY A 30 26.16 -10.09 6.13
N VAL A 31 24.90 -9.70 6.34
CA VAL A 31 24.20 -9.83 7.62
C VAL A 31 23.70 -11.28 7.80
N GLU A 32 24.01 -11.90 8.94
CA GLU A 32 23.51 -13.25 9.24
C GLU A 32 21.98 -13.24 9.34
N THR A 33 21.33 -13.85 8.37
CA THR A 33 19.89 -13.75 8.18
C THR A 33 19.20 -15.11 8.21
N LEU A 34 18.16 -15.21 9.04
CA LEU A 34 17.26 -16.36 9.11
C LEU A 34 15.83 -15.91 8.79
N LEU A 35 15.26 -16.41 7.69
CA LEU A 35 13.85 -16.23 7.36
C LEU A 35 13.06 -17.45 7.81
N LEU A 36 11.98 -17.21 8.56
CA LEU A 36 11.05 -18.22 9.03
C LEU A 36 9.70 -18.04 8.33
N GLU A 37 9.25 -19.09 7.65
CA GLU A 37 7.94 -19.15 7.00
C GLU A 37 7.11 -20.27 7.62
N ARG A 38 5.88 -19.95 8.01
CA ARG A 38 4.97 -20.87 8.68
C ARG A 38 4.60 -22.06 7.80
N HIS A 39 4.36 -21.82 6.51
CA HIS A 39 3.98 -22.81 5.52
C HIS A 39 5.05 -22.90 4.45
N GLN A 40 4.76 -22.41 3.25
CA GLN A 40 5.69 -22.33 2.13
C GLN A 40 5.86 -20.88 1.68
N LEU A 41 6.98 -20.60 1.00
CA LEU A 41 7.22 -19.28 0.41
C LEU A 41 6.06 -18.91 -0.54
N SER A 42 5.73 -17.62 -0.58
CA SER A 42 4.59 -17.02 -1.30
C SER A 42 3.17 -17.45 -0.89
N SER A 43 2.99 -18.34 0.08
CA SER A 43 1.69 -18.95 0.43
C SER A 43 0.61 -18.01 1.01
N GLY A 44 0.96 -16.77 1.36
CA GLY A 44 0.02 -15.72 1.76
C GLY A 44 -0.65 -15.02 0.58
N SER A 45 -0.78 -13.69 0.60
CA SER A 45 -1.42 -12.95 -0.52
C SER A 45 -0.56 -12.88 -1.79
N THR A 46 0.73 -13.21 -1.71
CA THR A 46 1.67 -13.04 -2.83
C THR A 46 1.30 -13.90 -4.03
N TRP A 47 0.98 -15.19 -3.86
CA TRP A 47 0.78 -16.09 -5.00
C TRP A 47 -0.43 -15.75 -5.87
N HIS A 48 -1.44 -15.10 -5.29
CA HIS A 48 -2.68 -14.72 -5.98
C HIS A 48 -2.74 -13.23 -6.33
N ALA A 49 -1.62 -12.50 -6.24
CA ALA A 49 -1.61 -11.10 -6.66
C ALA A 49 -1.70 -11.01 -8.19
N ALA A 50 -2.40 -10.00 -8.71
CA ALA A 50 -2.55 -9.82 -10.16
C ALA A 50 -1.22 -9.48 -10.88
N GLY A 51 -0.20 -8.99 -10.17
CA GLY A 51 1.15 -8.81 -10.73
C GLY A 51 1.35 -7.56 -11.59
N LEU A 52 0.45 -6.58 -11.53
CA LEU A 52 0.65 -5.27 -12.17
C LEU A 52 1.69 -4.45 -11.38
N ILE A 53 2.67 -3.87 -12.08
CA ILE A 53 3.75 -3.09 -11.49
C ILE A 53 3.73 -1.68 -12.08
N GLY A 54 3.42 -0.70 -11.23
CA GLY A 54 3.48 0.72 -11.61
C GLY A 54 4.27 1.54 -10.61
N GLN A 55 5.19 2.38 -11.09
CA GLN A 55 6.18 3.05 -10.26
C GLN A 55 5.70 4.36 -9.64
N LEU A 56 4.94 5.16 -10.39
CA LEU A 56 4.61 6.52 -9.98
C LEU A 56 3.75 6.55 -8.72
N ARG A 57 4.17 7.33 -7.72
CA ARG A 57 3.39 7.69 -6.54
C ARG A 57 3.41 9.20 -6.33
N THR A 58 2.59 9.70 -5.42
CA THR A 58 2.49 11.14 -5.12
C THR A 58 3.72 11.71 -4.42
N ASN A 59 4.57 10.85 -3.85
CA ASN A 59 5.82 11.24 -3.19
C ASN A 59 7.04 10.77 -4.01
N ALA A 60 8.06 11.64 -4.10
CA ALA A 60 9.28 11.40 -4.88
C ALA A 60 10.09 10.21 -4.37
N ASN A 61 10.29 10.10 -3.05
CA ASN A 61 11.08 9.02 -2.45
C ASN A 61 10.37 7.67 -2.55
N ILE A 62 9.04 7.69 -2.45
CA ILE A 62 8.24 6.49 -2.71
C ILE A 62 8.37 6.07 -4.18
N THR A 63 8.28 7.02 -5.11
CA THR A 63 8.49 6.72 -6.54
C THR A 63 9.90 6.17 -6.80
N LYS A 64 10.93 6.75 -6.18
CA LYS A 64 12.32 6.24 -6.22
C LYS A 64 12.43 4.81 -5.71
N LEU A 65 11.76 4.48 -4.60
CA LEU A 65 11.72 3.13 -4.04
C LEU A 65 11.10 2.12 -5.02
N LEU A 66 10.05 2.50 -5.74
CA LEU A 66 9.45 1.63 -6.75
C LEU A 66 10.30 1.53 -8.02
N GLY A 67 10.98 2.62 -8.41
CA GLY A 67 11.98 2.59 -9.48
C GLY A 67 13.08 1.57 -9.20
N TYR A 68 13.59 1.52 -7.97
CA TYR A 68 14.54 0.49 -7.54
C TYR A 68 13.95 -0.93 -7.64
N SER A 69 12.66 -1.11 -7.35
CA SER A 69 12.01 -2.43 -7.48
C SER A 69 12.04 -2.91 -8.93
N VAL A 70 11.70 -2.03 -9.88
CA VAL A 70 11.77 -2.31 -11.31
C VAL A 70 13.19 -2.62 -11.76
N GLU A 71 14.17 -1.82 -11.35
CA GLU A 71 15.59 -2.06 -11.65
C GLU A 71 16.11 -3.39 -11.09
N LEU A 72 15.66 -3.78 -9.90
CA LEU A 72 15.98 -5.07 -9.31
C LEU A 72 15.37 -6.20 -10.16
N TYR A 73 14.11 -6.08 -10.55
CA TYR A 73 13.41 -7.11 -11.32
C TYR A 73 14.04 -7.33 -12.71
N ASP A 74 14.61 -6.30 -13.34
CA ASP A 74 15.36 -6.47 -14.59
C ASP A 74 16.58 -7.40 -14.46
N ARG A 75 17.24 -7.39 -13.30
CA ARG A 75 18.53 -8.08 -13.09
C ARG A 75 18.40 -9.39 -12.33
N LEU A 76 17.28 -9.64 -11.66
CA LEU A 76 17.09 -10.83 -10.82
C LEU A 76 17.25 -12.13 -11.59
N GLU A 77 16.75 -12.20 -12.82
CA GLU A 77 16.87 -13.42 -13.64
C GLU A 77 18.32 -13.70 -14.02
N GLU A 78 19.08 -12.68 -14.44
CA GLU A 78 20.51 -12.80 -14.74
C GLU A 78 21.31 -13.23 -13.50
N GLU A 79 21.02 -12.62 -12.36
CA GLU A 79 21.73 -12.88 -11.11
C GLU A 79 21.45 -14.29 -10.57
N THR A 80 20.20 -14.73 -10.63
CA THR A 80 19.75 -15.94 -9.93
C THR A 80 19.57 -17.12 -10.88
N GLY A 81 19.53 -16.90 -12.20
CA GLY A 81 19.16 -17.91 -13.20
C GLY A 81 17.74 -18.44 -12.98
N TYR A 82 16.82 -17.62 -12.46
CA TYR A 82 15.42 -17.96 -12.23
C TYR A 82 14.54 -16.89 -12.87
N ALA A 83 13.71 -17.30 -13.84
CA ALA A 83 12.83 -16.37 -14.55
C ALA A 83 11.80 -15.77 -13.59
N THR A 84 11.56 -14.46 -13.70
CA THR A 84 10.64 -13.71 -12.82
C THR A 84 9.27 -13.46 -13.45
N GLY A 85 9.15 -13.73 -14.75
CA GLY A 85 8.00 -13.32 -15.56
C GLY A 85 7.88 -11.80 -15.73
N TRP A 86 8.87 -11.01 -15.28
CA TRP A 86 8.88 -9.56 -15.43
C TRP A 86 8.92 -9.17 -16.91
N ARG A 87 7.98 -8.32 -17.31
CA ARG A 87 7.91 -7.72 -18.62
C ARG A 87 7.69 -6.24 -18.47
N ARG A 88 8.60 -5.46 -19.04
CA ARG A 88 8.51 -4.01 -19.15
C ARG A 88 7.71 -3.63 -20.41
N ASN A 89 6.44 -4.01 -20.43
CA ASN A 89 5.49 -3.72 -21.51
C ASN A 89 4.73 -2.39 -21.31
N GLY A 90 5.03 -1.66 -20.24
CA GLY A 90 4.47 -0.36 -19.93
C GLY A 90 3.13 -0.41 -19.19
N GLY A 91 2.71 0.76 -18.72
CA GLY A 91 1.46 0.97 -18.01
C GLY A 91 0.67 2.15 -18.59
N LEU A 92 -0.58 1.89 -18.94
CA LEU A 92 -1.53 2.85 -19.49
C LEU A 92 -2.57 3.21 -18.43
N ARG A 93 -2.75 4.51 -18.17
CA ARG A 93 -3.76 5.04 -17.26
C ARG A 93 -4.71 5.96 -18.02
N LEU A 94 -6.01 5.69 -17.98
CA LEU A 94 -7.02 6.47 -18.69
C LEU A 94 -7.55 7.65 -17.88
N ALA A 95 -8.09 8.62 -18.61
CA ALA A 95 -8.95 9.67 -18.10
C ALA A 95 -10.21 9.78 -18.96
N CYS A 96 -11.37 9.56 -18.33
CA CYS A 96 -12.68 9.52 -18.99
C CYS A 96 -13.54 10.75 -18.66
N ASN A 97 -13.03 11.66 -17.84
CA ASN A 97 -13.65 12.96 -17.55
C ASN A 97 -12.60 14.08 -17.39
N ALA A 98 -13.07 15.33 -17.42
CA ALA A 98 -12.21 16.50 -17.46
C ALA A 98 -11.35 16.65 -16.20
N ASP A 99 -11.91 16.36 -15.03
CA ASP A 99 -11.20 16.44 -13.75
C ASP A 99 -10.11 15.38 -13.65
N ARG A 100 -10.40 14.14 -14.06
CA ARG A 100 -9.38 13.08 -14.18
C ARG A 100 -8.28 13.47 -15.16
N TRP A 101 -8.61 14.12 -16.27
CA TRP A 101 -7.59 14.57 -17.21
C TRP A 101 -6.67 15.63 -16.61
N ILE A 102 -7.20 16.52 -15.75
CA ILE A 102 -6.38 17.46 -14.97
C ILE A 102 -5.47 16.69 -14.00
N GLU A 103 -6.00 15.71 -13.27
CA GLU A 103 -5.21 14.82 -12.40
C GLU A 103 -4.05 14.16 -13.16
N VAL A 104 -4.33 13.53 -14.30
CA VAL A 104 -3.32 12.81 -15.10
C VAL A 104 -2.25 13.75 -15.65
N LYS A 105 -2.60 14.97 -16.10
CA LYS A 105 -1.62 15.97 -16.53
C LYS A 105 -0.72 16.45 -15.38
N ARG A 106 -1.28 16.57 -14.17
CA ARG A 106 -0.49 16.88 -12.96
C ARG A 106 0.45 15.72 -12.62
N GLN A 107 -0.03 14.47 -12.71
CA GLN A 107 0.79 13.28 -12.53
C GLN A 107 1.96 13.22 -13.53
N ALA A 108 1.75 13.52 -14.81
CA ALA A 108 2.83 13.58 -15.79
C ALA A 108 3.88 14.65 -15.46
N THR A 109 3.46 15.80 -14.91
CA THR A 109 4.38 16.83 -14.43
C THR A 109 5.20 16.33 -13.23
N SER A 110 4.54 15.67 -12.26
CA SER A 110 5.21 15.06 -11.10
C SER A 110 6.17 13.94 -11.51
N ALA A 111 5.77 13.05 -12.42
CA ALA A 111 6.59 11.98 -12.95
C ALA A 111 7.89 12.52 -13.53
N ARG A 112 7.81 13.55 -14.39
CA ARG A 112 8.98 14.22 -14.95
C ARG A 112 9.89 14.81 -13.86
N SER A 113 9.32 15.40 -12.81
CA SER A 113 10.10 15.94 -11.68
C SER A 113 10.79 14.84 -10.85
N PHE A 114 10.29 13.60 -10.92
CA PHE A 114 10.85 12.44 -10.23
C PHE A 114 11.76 11.59 -11.13
N GLY A 115 12.00 12.02 -12.38
CA GLY A 115 12.85 11.31 -13.34
C GLY A 115 12.15 10.18 -14.12
N LEU A 116 10.81 10.13 -14.11
CA LEU A 116 10.03 9.20 -14.91
C LEU A 116 9.45 9.90 -16.15
N GLU A 117 9.55 9.24 -17.30
CA GLU A 117 8.89 9.69 -18.52
C GLU A 117 7.45 9.13 -18.58
N MET A 118 6.47 10.03 -18.49
CA MET A 118 5.06 9.72 -18.59
C MET A 118 4.50 10.47 -19.80
N GLN A 119 4.16 9.72 -20.85
CA GLN A 119 3.72 10.24 -22.13
C GLN A 119 2.22 10.48 -22.09
N LEU A 120 1.78 11.70 -22.38
CA LEU A 120 0.36 12.02 -22.51
C LEU A 120 -0.11 11.67 -23.92
N LEU A 121 -1.17 10.88 -24.00
CA LEU A 121 -1.71 10.34 -25.24
C LEU A 121 -3.15 10.80 -25.45
N SER A 122 -3.53 11.00 -26.71
CA SER A 122 -4.93 11.04 -27.12
C SER A 122 -5.59 9.66 -26.95
N ALA A 123 -6.92 9.64 -26.96
CA ALA A 123 -7.69 8.39 -26.95
C ALA A 123 -7.29 7.43 -28.08
N LYS A 124 -7.04 7.96 -29.29
CA LYS A 124 -6.64 7.16 -30.46
C LYS A 124 -5.24 6.57 -30.34
N GLU A 125 -4.28 7.34 -29.81
CA GLU A 125 -2.93 6.83 -29.53
C GLU A 125 -2.96 5.75 -28.43
N ALA A 126 -3.76 5.95 -27.40
CA ALA A 126 -3.99 4.94 -26.36
C ALA A 126 -4.60 3.66 -26.93
N GLN A 127 -5.59 3.77 -27.84
CA GLN A 127 -6.19 2.62 -28.52
C GLN A 127 -5.21 1.90 -29.45
N ALA A 128 -4.27 2.62 -30.06
CA ALA A 128 -3.22 1.97 -30.88
C ALA A 128 -2.32 1.06 -30.04
N LEU A 129 -2.06 1.43 -28.78
CA LEU A 129 -1.35 0.56 -27.81
C LEU A 129 -2.24 -0.54 -27.22
N TRP A 130 -3.56 -0.30 -27.16
CA TRP A 130 -4.53 -1.23 -26.60
C TRP A 130 -5.74 -1.44 -27.54
N PRO A 131 -5.61 -2.25 -28.60
CA PRO A 131 -6.62 -2.30 -29.67
C PRO A 131 -8.00 -2.82 -29.24
N LEU A 132 -8.05 -3.60 -28.17
CA LEU A 132 -9.28 -4.21 -27.62
C LEU A 132 -10.17 -3.24 -26.85
N MET A 133 -9.64 -2.06 -26.53
CA MET A 133 -10.31 -1.06 -25.73
C MET A 133 -11.29 -0.25 -26.59
N ASN A 134 -12.54 -0.13 -26.14
CA ASN A 134 -13.43 0.94 -26.57
C ASN A 134 -12.88 2.28 -26.02
N VAL A 135 -12.93 3.37 -26.78
CA VAL A 135 -12.42 4.69 -26.35
C VAL A 135 -13.43 5.83 -26.45
N ASP A 136 -14.72 5.53 -26.67
CA ASP A 136 -15.75 6.54 -26.92
C ASP A 136 -15.87 7.60 -25.81
N ASP A 137 -15.62 7.22 -24.55
CA ASP A 137 -15.67 8.07 -23.37
C ASP A 137 -14.29 8.55 -22.88
N VAL A 138 -13.20 8.21 -23.59
CA VAL A 138 -11.83 8.54 -23.17
C VAL A 138 -11.48 9.95 -23.64
N ILE A 139 -11.15 10.83 -22.70
CA ILE A 139 -10.65 12.18 -23.00
C ILE A 139 -9.15 12.13 -23.36
N GLY A 140 -8.40 11.30 -22.65
CA GLY A 140 -6.96 11.12 -22.86
C GLY A 140 -6.41 10.00 -21.99
N ALA A 141 -5.13 9.70 -22.17
CA ALA A 141 -4.44 8.70 -21.38
C ALA A 141 -3.02 9.15 -21.07
N ALA A 142 -2.36 8.42 -20.17
CA ALA A 142 -0.94 8.53 -19.95
C ALA A 142 -0.28 7.16 -19.93
N PHE A 143 0.87 7.07 -20.59
CA PHE A 143 1.64 5.86 -20.75
C PHE A 143 3.02 6.00 -20.10
N LEU A 144 3.36 5.05 -19.22
CA LEU A 144 4.70 4.92 -18.64
C LEU A 144 5.37 3.68 -19.24
N PRO A 145 6.38 3.81 -20.12
CA PRO A 145 7.01 2.67 -20.77
C PRO A 145 7.84 1.81 -19.82
N THR A 146 8.22 2.33 -18.66
CA THR A 146 9.04 1.60 -17.67
C THR A 146 8.21 0.77 -16.68
N ASP A 147 6.89 0.93 -16.68
CA ASP A 147 5.96 0.08 -15.93
C ASP A 147 5.77 -1.29 -16.62
N GLY A 148 5.00 -2.18 -16.00
CA GLY A 148 4.66 -3.45 -16.64
C GLY A 148 4.00 -4.47 -15.72
N GLN A 149 4.35 -5.73 -15.91
CA GLN A 149 3.76 -6.87 -15.19
C GLN A 149 4.79 -7.95 -14.85
N ALA A 150 4.52 -8.74 -13.82
CA ALA A 150 5.32 -9.91 -13.49
C ALA A 150 4.50 -11.06 -12.91
N ASN A 151 5.13 -12.21 -12.72
CA ASN A 151 4.60 -13.27 -11.88
C ASN A 151 5.08 -13.07 -10.42
N PRO A 152 4.16 -12.82 -9.47
CA PRO A 152 4.51 -12.58 -8.06
C PRO A 152 5.28 -13.71 -7.37
N SER A 153 4.87 -14.96 -7.62
CA SER A 153 5.50 -16.15 -7.05
C SER A 153 6.92 -16.31 -7.59
N ASP A 154 7.10 -16.09 -8.89
CA ASP A 154 8.41 -16.25 -9.54
C ASP A 154 9.41 -15.20 -9.07
N ILE A 155 9.02 -13.93 -8.92
CA ILE A 155 9.88 -12.90 -8.28
C ILE A 155 10.25 -13.34 -6.86
N THR A 156 9.29 -13.85 -6.10
CA THR A 156 9.52 -14.29 -4.72
C THR A 156 10.55 -15.42 -4.65
N GLN A 157 10.46 -16.39 -5.56
CA GLN A 157 11.40 -17.50 -5.65
C GLN A 157 12.79 -17.03 -6.13
N ALA A 158 12.86 -16.10 -7.09
CA ALA A 158 14.13 -15.50 -7.50
C ALA A 158 14.81 -14.78 -6.34
N LEU A 159 14.07 -13.94 -5.58
CA LEU A 159 14.58 -13.28 -4.38
C LEU A 159 15.06 -14.29 -3.32
N ALA A 160 14.26 -15.33 -3.05
CA ALA A 160 14.63 -16.39 -2.12
C ALA A 160 15.90 -17.14 -2.54
N LYS A 161 16.05 -17.41 -3.84
CA LYS A 161 17.26 -18.03 -4.39
C LYS A 161 18.47 -17.10 -4.24
N GLY A 162 18.33 -15.82 -4.58
CA GLY A 162 19.38 -14.82 -4.39
C GLY A 162 19.80 -14.67 -2.93
N ALA A 163 18.84 -14.70 -1.99
CA ALA A 163 19.10 -14.67 -0.56
C ALA A 163 19.93 -15.88 -0.11
N ARG A 164 19.56 -17.09 -0.56
CA ARG A 164 20.31 -18.34 -0.26
C ARG A 164 21.72 -18.31 -0.85
N LEU A 165 21.88 -17.83 -2.09
CA LEU A 165 23.19 -17.67 -2.73
C LEU A 165 24.09 -16.70 -1.97
N ALA A 166 23.50 -15.68 -1.32
CA ALA A 166 24.19 -14.73 -0.46
C ALA A 166 24.34 -15.20 1.00
N GLY A 167 23.92 -16.42 1.34
CA GLY A 167 24.15 -17.04 2.65
C GLY A 167 23.00 -16.99 3.66
N ALA A 168 21.82 -16.43 3.30
CA ALA A 168 20.65 -16.50 4.17
C ALA A 168 20.12 -17.94 4.30
N LYS A 169 19.61 -18.26 5.50
CA LYS A 169 18.86 -19.49 5.76
C LYS A 169 17.37 -19.19 5.69
N LEU A 170 16.66 -19.88 4.81
CA LEU A 170 15.20 -19.76 4.67
C LEU A 170 14.59 -21.11 5.09
N VAL A 171 13.76 -21.10 6.13
CA VAL A 171 13.17 -22.32 6.72
C VAL A 171 11.65 -22.23 6.68
N GLU A 172 11.05 -23.12 5.87
CA GLU A 172 9.61 -23.31 5.73
C GLU A 172 9.06 -24.29 6.79
N GLY A 173 7.75 -24.26 7.03
CA GLY A 173 7.09 -25.08 8.06
C GLY A 173 7.41 -24.70 9.51
N VAL A 174 7.90 -23.46 9.75
CA VAL A 174 8.26 -22.94 11.07
C VAL A 174 7.40 -21.74 11.40
N ALA A 175 6.42 -21.94 12.28
CA ALA A 175 5.53 -20.89 12.76
C ALA A 175 6.19 -20.15 13.91
N VAL A 176 6.35 -18.83 13.80
CA VAL A 176 6.62 -17.99 14.97
C VAL A 176 5.31 -17.80 15.73
N THR A 177 5.35 -18.13 17.02
CA THR A 177 4.20 -18.09 17.92
C THR A 177 4.34 -17.00 18.98
N ASP A 178 5.54 -16.55 19.33
CA ASP A 178 5.71 -15.48 20.30
C ASP A 178 7.06 -14.77 20.15
N PHE A 179 7.29 -13.74 20.95
CA PHE A 179 8.51 -12.94 20.97
C PHE A 179 9.15 -12.96 22.36
N ILE A 180 10.48 -12.92 22.40
CA ILE A 180 11.25 -12.74 23.62
C ILE A 180 11.64 -11.26 23.69
N ILE A 181 10.98 -10.51 24.56
CA ILE A 181 11.20 -9.07 24.74
C ILE A 181 11.80 -8.81 26.12
N GLU A 182 12.92 -8.08 26.16
CA GLU A 182 13.59 -7.69 27.40
C GLU A 182 13.93 -6.20 27.36
N ASN A 183 13.49 -5.44 28.36
CA ASN A 183 13.71 -3.99 28.44
C ASN A 183 13.29 -3.29 27.12
N ASP A 184 12.07 -3.52 26.65
CA ASP A 184 11.52 -2.95 25.42
C ASP A 184 12.42 -3.16 24.19
N ARG A 185 13.09 -4.30 24.11
CA ARG A 185 13.96 -4.69 22.99
C ARG A 185 13.76 -6.17 22.66
N VAL A 186 13.69 -6.49 21.37
CA VAL A 186 13.63 -7.89 20.93
C VAL A 186 14.95 -8.61 21.22
N ARG A 187 14.84 -9.85 21.70
CA ARG A 187 15.97 -10.77 21.98
C ARG A 187 15.84 -12.12 21.27
N GLY A 188 14.68 -12.40 20.71
CA GLY A 188 14.44 -13.64 19.99
C GLY A 188 12.97 -13.86 19.67
N VAL A 189 12.72 -15.00 19.03
CA VAL A 189 11.39 -15.47 18.65
C VAL A 189 11.16 -16.87 19.21
N VAL A 190 9.91 -17.15 19.58
CA VAL A 190 9.45 -18.49 19.96
C VAL A 190 8.77 -19.11 18.74
N THR A 191 9.15 -20.34 18.40
CA THR A 191 8.57 -21.06 17.26
C THR A 191 7.98 -22.40 17.69
N ASN A 192 7.19 -23.02 16.81
CA ASN A 192 6.73 -24.40 16.98
C ASN A 192 7.87 -25.46 16.97
N ARG A 193 9.11 -25.07 16.68
CA ARG A 193 10.30 -25.94 16.70
C ARG A 193 11.39 -25.48 17.68
N GLY A 194 11.04 -24.63 18.64
CA GLY A 194 11.95 -24.07 19.63
C GLY A 194 12.25 -22.59 19.43
N ALA A 195 12.93 -21.99 20.41
CA ALA A 195 13.28 -20.58 20.37
C ALA A 195 14.54 -20.32 19.54
N VAL A 196 14.59 -19.14 18.90
CA VAL A 196 15.76 -18.63 18.19
C VAL A 196 16.09 -17.25 18.74
N ALA A 197 17.31 -17.07 19.24
CA ALA A 197 17.78 -15.76 19.69
C ALA A 197 18.09 -14.85 18.50
N CYS A 198 17.78 -13.57 18.60
CA CYS A 198 18.17 -12.59 17.58
C CYS A 198 18.40 -11.19 18.15
N GLU A 199 19.23 -10.41 17.45
CA GLU A 199 19.48 -9.01 17.81
C GLU A 199 18.40 -8.09 17.26
N LYS A 200 17.92 -8.38 16.05
CA LYS A 200 16.88 -7.62 15.35
C LYS A 200 15.88 -8.55 14.66
N LEU A 201 14.68 -8.04 14.47
CA LEU A 201 13.58 -8.74 13.85
C LEU A 201 12.96 -7.89 12.74
N VAL A 202 12.63 -8.48 11.60
CA VAL A 202 11.75 -7.86 10.59
C VAL A 202 10.50 -8.70 10.40
N LEU A 203 9.35 -8.17 10.81
CA LEU A 203 8.05 -8.83 10.72
C LEU A 203 7.34 -8.49 9.40
N CYS A 204 7.28 -9.46 8.48
CA CYS A 204 6.67 -9.37 7.16
C CYS A 204 5.55 -10.42 6.97
N ALA A 205 4.73 -10.64 8.00
CA ALA A 205 3.76 -11.74 8.06
C ALA A 205 2.41 -11.46 7.37
N GLY A 206 2.34 -10.52 6.41
CA GLY A 206 1.12 -10.21 5.64
C GLY A 206 -0.11 -9.99 6.53
N LEU A 207 -1.20 -10.70 6.24
CA LEU A 207 -2.48 -10.66 6.98
C LEU A 207 -2.33 -10.98 8.48
N TRP A 208 -1.32 -11.78 8.85
CA TRP A 208 -1.07 -12.19 10.24
C TRP A 208 -0.17 -11.23 11.02
N THR A 209 0.32 -10.17 10.38
CA THR A 209 1.22 -9.20 11.03
C THR A 209 0.58 -8.57 12.26
N GLN A 210 -0.66 -8.08 12.15
CA GLN A 210 -1.33 -7.42 13.27
C GLN A 210 -1.50 -8.34 14.49
N PRO A 211 -2.12 -9.53 14.38
CA PRO A 211 -2.33 -10.38 15.54
C PRO A 211 -1.03 -10.94 16.11
N LEU A 212 0.00 -11.14 15.28
CA LEU A 212 1.30 -11.57 15.74
C LEU A 212 2.04 -10.44 16.48
N ALA A 213 2.17 -9.25 15.87
CA ALA A 213 2.82 -8.09 16.49
C ALA A 213 2.22 -7.70 17.85
N ALA A 214 0.89 -7.86 18.01
CA ALA A 214 0.21 -7.61 19.27
C ALA A 214 0.76 -8.44 20.45
N ARG A 215 1.32 -9.63 20.20
CA ARG A 215 1.97 -10.46 21.23
C ARG A 215 3.24 -9.81 21.81
N ALA A 216 3.90 -8.96 21.04
CA ALA A 216 5.03 -8.13 21.49
C ALA A 216 4.60 -6.74 22.00
N GLY A 217 3.29 -6.44 22.07
CA GLY A 217 2.79 -5.09 22.41
C GLY A 217 2.95 -4.05 21.29
N VAL A 218 3.33 -4.46 20.09
CA VAL A 218 3.49 -3.59 18.91
C VAL A 218 2.15 -3.45 18.19
N ALA A 219 1.76 -2.21 17.85
CA ALA A 219 0.53 -1.95 17.13
C ALA A 219 0.78 -1.80 15.62
N VAL A 220 0.09 -2.63 14.83
CA VAL A 220 0.15 -2.58 13.36
C VAL A 220 -1.26 -2.42 12.80
N PRO A 221 -1.71 -1.19 12.44
CA PRO A 221 -3.07 -0.95 12.00
C PRO A 221 -3.28 -1.40 10.56
N LEU A 222 -3.79 -2.63 10.39
CA LEU A 222 -4.23 -3.15 9.11
C LEU A 222 -5.49 -4.01 9.29
N SER A 223 -6.24 -4.18 8.20
CA SER A 223 -7.40 -5.06 8.11
C SER A 223 -7.32 -5.88 6.84
N ALA A 224 -7.84 -7.10 6.89
CA ALA A 224 -8.04 -7.93 5.72
C ALA A 224 -9.31 -7.50 4.98
N VAL A 225 -9.23 -7.40 3.67
CA VAL A 225 -10.33 -7.03 2.76
C VAL A 225 -10.35 -8.03 1.62
N HIS A 226 -11.54 -8.38 1.15
CA HIS A 226 -11.72 -9.22 -0.03
C HIS A 226 -11.29 -8.44 -1.27
N HIS A 227 -10.67 -9.11 -2.24
CA HIS A 227 -10.36 -8.52 -3.52
C HIS A 227 -10.52 -9.56 -4.62
N GLN A 228 -11.21 -9.18 -5.70
CA GLN A 228 -11.61 -10.08 -6.77
C GLN A 228 -11.05 -9.68 -8.13
N TYR A 229 -10.63 -10.67 -8.91
CA TYR A 229 -10.36 -10.52 -10.34
C TYR A 229 -10.60 -11.82 -11.10
N LEU A 230 -10.90 -11.68 -12.39
CA LEU A 230 -11.09 -12.77 -13.33
C LEU A 230 -9.83 -13.01 -14.14
N VAL A 231 -9.59 -14.28 -14.47
CA VAL A 231 -8.69 -14.71 -15.54
C VAL A 231 -9.55 -15.25 -16.67
N THR A 232 -9.44 -14.68 -17.86
CA THR A 232 -10.20 -15.14 -19.02
C THR A 232 -9.47 -16.26 -19.77
N GLU A 233 -10.20 -16.97 -20.61
CA GLU A 233 -9.63 -17.72 -21.72
C GLU A 233 -9.02 -16.79 -22.77
N LYS A 234 -8.48 -17.35 -23.85
CA LYS A 234 -7.84 -16.57 -24.91
C LYS A 234 -8.82 -15.63 -25.59
N ILE A 235 -8.42 -14.38 -25.77
CA ILE A 235 -9.18 -13.36 -26.48
C ILE A 235 -8.39 -12.97 -27.73
N ASN A 236 -9.04 -13.00 -28.89
CA ASN A 236 -8.39 -12.62 -30.14
C ASN A 236 -7.93 -11.15 -30.08
N GLY A 237 -6.66 -10.89 -30.38
CA GLY A 237 -6.05 -9.56 -30.31
C GLY A 237 -5.31 -9.25 -29.01
N VAL A 238 -5.35 -10.13 -28.00
CA VAL A 238 -4.45 -10.01 -26.83
C VAL A 238 -3.07 -10.53 -27.20
N THR A 239 -2.04 -9.68 -27.04
CA THR A 239 -0.64 -10.00 -27.35
C THR A 239 0.23 -9.95 -26.10
N SER A 240 1.36 -10.68 -26.10
CA SER A 240 2.25 -10.79 -24.95
C SER A 240 2.98 -9.50 -24.55
N ASP A 241 2.97 -8.51 -25.44
CA ASP A 241 3.54 -7.17 -25.28
C ASP A 241 2.48 -6.10 -24.96
N LEU A 242 1.21 -6.49 -24.82
CA LEU A 242 0.13 -5.57 -24.44
C LEU A 242 0.48 -4.92 -23.08
N PRO A 243 0.46 -3.58 -22.96
CA PRO A 243 0.71 -2.91 -21.69
C PRO A 243 -0.25 -3.35 -20.57
N THR A 244 -0.05 -2.86 -19.34
CA THR A 244 -1.08 -2.94 -18.28
C THR A 244 -2.03 -1.74 -18.35
N LEU A 245 -3.34 -1.90 -18.10
CA LEU A 245 -4.35 -0.83 -18.21
C LEU A 245 -4.93 -0.58 -16.85
N ARG A 246 -5.13 0.69 -16.54
CA ARG A 246 -5.99 1.13 -15.46
C ARG A 246 -6.99 2.12 -16.03
N ASP A 247 -8.26 1.87 -15.78
CA ASP A 247 -9.35 2.83 -15.98
C ASP A 247 -9.93 3.21 -14.62
N PRO A 248 -9.37 4.24 -13.95
CA PRO A 248 -9.84 4.65 -12.64
C PRO A 248 -11.28 5.16 -12.64
N ASP A 249 -11.78 5.68 -13.77
CA ASP A 249 -13.15 6.20 -13.83
C ASP A 249 -14.18 5.08 -14.01
N ARG A 250 -13.75 3.91 -14.50
CA ARG A 250 -14.53 2.65 -14.51
C ARG A 250 -14.11 1.68 -13.40
N LEU A 251 -13.24 2.09 -12.50
CA LEU A 251 -12.76 1.33 -11.35
C LEU A 251 -12.03 0.02 -11.69
N THR A 252 -11.51 -0.15 -12.91
CA THR A 252 -10.99 -1.43 -13.41
C THR A 252 -9.49 -1.38 -13.76
N TYR A 253 -8.86 -2.55 -13.76
CA TYR A 253 -7.51 -2.76 -14.27
C TYR A 253 -7.39 -4.06 -15.06
N TYR A 254 -6.38 -4.11 -15.93
CA TYR A 254 -6.16 -5.21 -16.86
C TYR A 254 -4.67 -5.49 -17.06
N LYS A 255 -4.35 -6.75 -17.31
CA LYS A 255 -3.06 -7.17 -17.86
C LYS A 255 -3.22 -8.41 -18.74
N GLU A 256 -2.23 -8.69 -19.59
CA GLU A 256 -2.21 -9.94 -20.37
C GLU A 256 -1.88 -11.16 -19.50
N GLU A 257 -2.53 -12.28 -19.79
CA GLU A 257 -2.29 -13.58 -19.18
C GLU A 257 -2.49 -14.73 -20.19
N VAL A 258 -1.40 -15.16 -20.83
CA VAL A 258 -1.34 -16.31 -21.76
C VAL A 258 -2.33 -16.16 -22.93
N GLY A 259 -2.41 -14.96 -23.49
CA GLY A 259 -3.34 -14.58 -24.56
C GLY A 259 -4.79 -14.34 -24.11
N GLY A 260 -5.07 -14.43 -22.81
CA GLY A 260 -6.28 -13.90 -22.17
C GLY A 260 -5.98 -12.65 -21.35
N LEU A 261 -6.94 -12.22 -20.53
CA LEU A 261 -6.79 -11.07 -19.64
C LEU A 261 -6.94 -11.49 -18.18
N VAL A 262 -6.13 -10.89 -17.31
CA VAL A 262 -6.51 -10.66 -15.92
C VAL A 262 -7.30 -9.37 -15.89
N MET A 263 -8.52 -9.39 -15.33
CA MET A 263 -9.40 -8.24 -15.19
C MET A 263 -9.94 -8.16 -13.76
N GLY A 264 -9.66 -7.07 -13.06
CA GLY A 264 -10.20 -6.83 -11.72
C GLY A 264 -10.54 -5.37 -11.51
N GLY A 265 -11.03 -5.03 -10.32
CA GLY A 265 -11.40 -3.66 -9.99
C GLY A 265 -11.51 -3.43 -8.49
N TYR A 266 -11.74 -2.17 -8.13
CA TYR A 266 -11.93 -1.74 -6.74
C TYR A 266 -13.31 -1.13 -6.58
N GLU A 267 -14.20 -1.90 -5.99
CA GLU A 267 -15.58 -1.55 -5.78
C GLU A 267 -15.76 -0.51 -4.65
N PRO A 268 -16.77 0.37 -4.74
CA PRO A 268 -17.02 1.39 -3.73
C PRO A 268 -17.64 0.83 -2.44
N ASN A 269 -18.06 -0.44 -2.43
CA ASN A 269 -18.72 -1.15 -1.34
C ASN A 269 -17.88 -2.35 -0.82
N PRO A 270 -16.63 -2.17 -0.39
CA PRO A 270 -15.74 -3.27 -0.07
C PRO A 270 -16.24 -4.20 1.03
N VAL A 271 -15.90 -5.48 0.89
CA VAL A 271 -16.23 -6.53 1.86
C VAL A 271 -15.06 -6.76 2.82
N PRO A 272 -15.20 -6.43 4.12
CA PRO A 272 -14.18 -6.75 5.11
C PRO A 272 -14.16 -8.25 5.40
N TRP A 273 -12.97 -8.77 5.72
CA TRP A 273 -12.91 -10.01 6.49
C TRP A 273 -13.50 -9.78 7.88
N SER A 274 -14.61 -10.45 8.19
CA SER A 274 -15.37 -10.24 9.42
C SER A 274 -15.49 -11.48 10.30
N SER A 275 -14.99 -12.64 9.85
CA SER A 275 -15.07 -13.93 10.53
C SER A 275 -14.06 -14.13 11.68
N GLY A 276 -13.59 -13.04 12.29
CA GLY A 276 -12.56 -13.06 13.34
C GLY A 276 -11.13 -13.07 12.80
N ALA A 277 -10.22 -13.77 13.46
CA ALA A 277 -8.84 -13.89 13.00
C ALA A 277 -8.77 -14.73 11.70
N VAL A 278 -7.95 -14.31 10.74
CA VAL A 278 -7.69 -15.14 9.54
C VAL A 278 -7.06 -16.46 10.00
N PRO A 279 -7.61 -17.63 9.61
CA PRO A 279 -7.11 -18.93 10.06
C PRO A 279 -5.61 -19.10 9.82
N GLU A 280 -4.93 -19.78 10.74
CA GLU A 280 -3.49 -19.99 10.63
C GLU A 280 -3.13 -20.92 9.45
N ASP A 281 -4.03 -21.79 9.02
CA ASP A 281 -3.87 -22.73 7.91
C ASP A 281 -4.35 -22.17 6.55
N PHE A 282 -4.68 -20.87 6.48
CA PHE A 282 -5.06 -20.20 5.24
C PHE A 282 -3.80 -19.94 4.37
N ALA A 283 -3.35 -20.98 3.67
CA ALA A 283 -2.15 -20.98 2.84
C ALA A 283 -2.47 -21.56 1.45
N PHE A 284 -2.13 -20.82 0.38
CA PHE A 284 -2.59 -21.13 -0.99
C PHE A 284 -4.10 -21.35 -1.10
N ARG A 285 -4.87 -20.59 -0.31
CA ARG A 285 -6.33 -20.64 -0.32
C ARG A 285 -6.90 -19.37 -0.89
N LEU A 286 -8.01 -19.53 -1.60
CA LEU A 286 -8.91 -18.47 -2.02
C LEU A 286 -10.21 -18.63 -1.25
N LEU A 287 -10.98 -17.55 -1.22
CA LEU A 287 -12.36 -17.55 -0.74
C LEU A 287 -13.27 -18.12 -1.84
N GLU A 288 -14.52 -18.41 -1.47
CA GLU A 288 -15.55 -18.72 -2.47
C GLU A 288 -15.78 -17.52 -3.38
N ASP A 289 -16.03 -17.78 -4.66
CA ASP A 289 -16.31 -16.73 -5.64
C ASP A 289 -17.59 -15.99 -5.28
N ASP A 290 -17.55 -14.65 -5.31
CA ASP A 290 -18.71 -13.80 -5.06
C ASP A 290 -19.06 -13.02 -6.32
N TRP A 291 -19.81 -13.69 -7.21
CA TRP A 291 -20.19 -13.18 -8.51
C TRP A 291 -21.15 -12.00 -8.43
N ASP A 292 -22.10 -12.02 -7.50
CA ASP A 292 -23.06 -10.94 -7.29
C ASP A 292 -22.34 -9.65 -6.87
N HIS A 293 -21.33 -9.78 -6.00
CA HIS A 293 -20.51 -8.64 -5.60
C HIS A 293 -19.55 -8.16 -6.71
N PHE A 294 -19.12 -9.06 -7.60
CA PHE A 294 -18.24 -8.72 -8.72
C PHE A 294 -18.98 -8.12 -9.94
N GLU A 295 -20.27 -8.44 -10.12
CA GLU A 295 -21.09 -8.04 -11.27
C GLU A 295 -20.99 -6.53 -11.60
N PRO A 296 -21.09 -5.59 -10.64
CA PRO A 296 -20.97 -4.17 -10.96
C PRO A 296 -19.62 -3.76 -11.56
N ILE A 297 -18.53 -4.42 -11.15
CA ILE A 297 -17.20 -4.21 -11.74
C ILE A 297 -17.13 -4.81 -13.14
N MET A 298 -17.76 -5.98 -13.35
CA MET A 298 -17.85 -6.60 -14.66
C MET A 298 -18.60 -5.72 -15.66
N ASP A 299 -19.72 -5.12 -15.27
CA ASP A 299 -20.49 -4.18 -16.12
C ASP A 299 -19.66 -2.99 -16.59
N LEU A 300 -18.89 -2.39 -15.66
CA LEU A 300 -17.99 -1.30 -15.98
C LEU A 300 -16.88 -1.76 -16.94
N ALA A 301 -16.34 -2.97 -16.71
CA ALA A 301 -15.28 -3.53 -17.53
C ALA A 301 -15.73 -3.88 -18.95
N LEU A 302 -16.95 -4.40 -19.13
CA LEU A 302 -17.56 -4.71 -20.43
C LEU A 302 -17.63 -3.47 -21.33
N GLY A 303 -17.95 -2.31 -20.75
CA GLY A 303 -17.98 -1.06 -21.52
C GLY A 303 -16.60 -0.57 -21.97
N ARG A 304 -15.52 -0.98 -21.29
CA ARG A 304 -14.13 -0.65 -21.71
C ARG A 304 -13.56 -1.70 -22.66
N VAL A 305 -13.81 -2.98 -22.43
CA VAL A 305 -13.30 -4.10 -23.25
C VAL A 305 -14.47 -4.99 -23.65
N PRO A 306 -15.18 -4.67 -24.75
CA PRO A 306 -16.38 -5.40 -25.18
C PRO A 306 -16.15 -6.89 -25.44
N ALA A 307 -14.93 -7.28 -25.82
CA ALA A 307 -14.56 -8.68 -26.05
C ALA A 307 -14.73 -9.57 -24.80
N LEU A 308 -14.79 -8.98 -23.59
CA LEU A 308 -15.08 -9.72 -22.36
C LEU A 308 -16.50 -10.31 -22.33
N ALA A 309 -17.44 -9.81 -23.14
CA ALA A 309 -18.81 -10.33 -23.21
C ALA A 309 -18.89 -11.76 -23.77
N GLU A 310 -17.92 -12.14 -24.60
CA GLU A 310 -17.86 -13.43 -25.28
C GLU A 310 -16.72 -14.32 -24.75
N ALA A 311 -15.83 -13.76 -23.93
CA ALA A 311 -14.68 -14.47 -23.40
C ALA A 311 -15.09 -15.48 -22.33
N GLY A 312 -14.62 -16.73 -22.45
CA GLY A 312 -14.74 -17.71 -21.37
C GLY A 312 -13.98 -17.25 -20.12
N VAL A 313 -14.50 -17.58 -18.93
CA VAL A 313 -13.78 -17.40 -17.67
C VAL A 313 -13.01 -18.67 -17.37
N LYS A 314 -11.68 -18.56 -17.24
CA LYS A 314 -10.82 -19.65 -16.80
C LYS A 314 -10.88 -19.82 -15.28
N GLN A 315 -10.86 -18.71 -14.55
CA GLN A 315 -10.86 -18.71 -13.09
C GLN A 315 -11.30 -17.34 -12.53
N MET A 316 -12.08 -17.36 -11.46
CA MET A 316 -12.23 -16.23 -10.55
C MET A 316 -11.24 -16.36 -9.40
N ILE A 317 -10.64 -15.25 -9.00
CA ILE A 317 -9.76 -15.16 -7.85
C ILE A 317 -10.43 -14.29 -6.82
N ASN A 318 -10.88 -14.87 -5.71
CA ASN A 318 -11.32 -14.12 -4.54
C ASN A 318 -10.29 -14.27 -3.41
N GLY A 319 -9.44 -13.27 -3.25
CA GLY A 319 -8.32 -13.28 -2.33
C GLY A 319 -8.53 -12.38 -1.12
N LEU A 320 -7.74 -12.62 -0.06
CA LEU A 320 -7.62 -11.69 1.06
C LEU A 320 -6.35 -10.85 0.92
N GLU A 321 -6.52 -9.55 1.07
CA GLU A 321 -5.43 -8.59 1.04
C GLU A 321 -5.41 -7.72 2.30
N SER A 322 -4.21 -7.34 2.73
CA SER A 322 -4.03 -6.45 3.87
C SER A 322 -4.01 -4.99 3.45
N PHE A 323 -4.97 -4.21 3.95
CA PHE A 323 -5.06 -2.77 3.73
C PHE A 323 -4.89 -1.98 5.04
N THR A 324 -4.42 -0.75 4.92
CA THR A 324 -4.18 0.17 6.04
C THR A 324 -5.20 1.30 6.04
N PRO A 325 -5.37 2.00 7.16
CA PRO A 325 -6.35 3.10 7.30
C PRO A 325 -6.14 4.28 6.34
N ASP A 326 -4.96 4.44 5.74
CA ASP A 326 -4.67 5.55 4.81
C ASP A 326 -4.45 5.10 3.36
N GLY A 327 -4.60 3.80 3.08
CA GLY A 327 -4.36 3.23 1.75
C GLY A 327 -2.89 3.19 1.34
N ASN A 328 -1.94 3.41 2.27
CA ASN A 328 -0.51 3.32 2.01
C ASN A 328 0.17 2.28 2.91
N TRP A 329 1.28 1.67 2.47
CA TRP A 329 1.89 0.58 3.22
C TRP A 329 2.69 1.03 4.44
N MET A 330 3.07 0.09 5.30
CA MET A 330 3.81 0.36 6.54
C MET A 330 5.15 -0.34 6.51
N ILE A 331 6.23 0.42 6.69
CA ILE A 331 7.58 -0.07 6.93
C ILE A 331 8.23 0.70 8.09
N GLY A 332 9.14 0.05 8.84
CA GLY A 332 10.04 0.71 9.78
C GLY A 332 10.09 0.09 11.17
N GLU A 333 10.90 0.69 12.04
CA GLU A 333 11.04 0.27 13.44
C GLU A 333 9.79 0.67 14.25
N ALA A 334 9.22 -0.29 14.95
CA ALA A 334 8.08 -0.08 15.83
C ALA A 334 8.47 0.82 17.02
N PRO A 335 7.69 1.86 17.35
CA PRO A 335 8.02 2.75 18.45
C PRO A 335 7.93 2.08 19.84
N GLU A 336 7.19 0.98 19.96
CA GLU A 336 7.01 0.27 21.24
C GLU A 336 8.17 -0.64 21.62
N VAL A 337 8.88 -1.21 20.64
CA VAL A 337 9.90 -2.24 20.87
C VAL A 337 11.11 -1.99 19.99
N ARG A 338 12.27 -1.74 20.61
CA ARG A 338 13.54 -1.53 19.90
C ARG A 338 13.97 -2.78 19.15
N ASN A 339 14.59 -2.55 18.00
CA ASN A 339 15.04 -3.54 17.03
C ASN A 339 13.90 -4.41 16.45
N PHE A 340 12.64 -4.01 16.59
CA PHE A 340 11.48 -4.69 16.02
C PHE A 340 10.99 -3.90 14.81
N PHE A 341 11.29 -4.38 13.61
CA PHE A 341 10.89 -3.76 12.35
C PHE A 341 9.64 -4.43 11.80
N VAL A 342 8.79 -3.68 11.11
CA VAL A 342 7.56 -4.18 10.48
C VAL A 342 7.60 -3.83 8.99
N GLY A 343 7.14 -4.75 8.14
CA GLY A 343 6.84 -4.51 6.74
C GLY A 343 5.51 -5.14 6.37
N ALA A 344 4.42 -4.36 6.33
CA ALA A 344 3.07 -4.91 6.16
C ALA A 344 2.05 -3.93 5.57
N GLY A 345 0.85 -4.45 5.29
CA GLY A 345 -0.28 -3.64 4.83
C GLY A 345 -0.04 -3.06 3.44
N PHE A 346 0.40 -3.87 2.47
CA PHE A 346 0.88 -3.32 1.21
C PHE A 346 -0.20 -2.77 0.25
N ASN A 347 -1.49 -2.82 0.62
CA ASN A 347 -2.61 -2.19 -0.12
C ASN A 347 -2.58 -2.46 -1.63
N ALA A 348 -2.47 -3.72 -2.05
CA ALA A 348 -2.32 -4.12 -3.45
C ALA A 348 -1.08 -3.57 -4.21
N PHE A 349 -0.15 -2.90 -3.53
CA PHE A 349 1.12 -2.43 -4.11
C PHE A 349 2.29 -3.38 -3.83
N GLY A 350 2.05 -4.48 -3.11
CA GLY A 350 3.10 -5.33 -2.56
C GLY A 350 4.11 -5.80 -3.61
N ILE A 351 3.64 -6.18 -4.80
CA ILE A 351 4.53 -6.63 -5.88
C ILE A 351 5.32 -5.46 -6.45
N ALA A 352 4.69 -4.31 -6.67
CA ALA A 352 5.35 -3.15 -7.25
C ALA A 352 6.41 -2.52 -6.32
N SER A 353 6.22 -2.62 -5.00
CA SER A 353 7.10 -2.00 -4.01
C SER A 353 8.09 -2.95 -3.35
N ALA A 354 7.95 -4.27 -3.50
CA ALA A 354 8.67 -5.23 -2.65
C ALA A 354 10.19 -5.10 -2.75
N GLY A 355 10.73 -4.91 -3.96
CA GLY A 355 12.19 -4.81 -4.14
C GLY A 355 12.80 -3.66 -3.34
N GLY A 356 12.21 -2.46 -3.45
CA GLY A 356 12.67 -1.26 -2.75
C GLY A 356 12.27 -1.21 -1.29
N ALA A 357 11.10 -1.73 -0.92
CA ALA A 357 10.67 -1.80 0.48
C ALA A 357 11.54 -2.80 1.26
N GLY A 358 11.87 -3.93 0.65
CA GLY A 358 12.80 -4.90 1.21
C GLY A 358 14.20 -4.33 1.36
N MET A 359 14.68 -3.56 0.37
CA MET A 359 15.98 -2.87 0.46
C MET A 359 15.97 -1.88 1.62
N ALA A 360 14.96 -1.00 1.69
CA ALA A 360 14.89 0.02 2.72
C ALA A 360 14.80 -0.57 4.13
N LEU A 361 14.00 -1.63 4.32
CA LEU A 361 13.93 -2.35 5.59
C LEU A 361 15.23 -3.07 5.95
N ALA A 362 15.92 -3.66 4.97
CA ALA A 362 17.19 -4.33 5.20
C ALA A 362 18.29 -3.33 5.61
N GLU A 363 18.39 -2.18 4.93
CA GLU A 363 19.33 -1.11 5.28
C GLU A 363 19.00 -0.52 6.65
N TRP A 364 17.73 -0.25 6.92
CA TRP A 364 17.31 0.28 8.21
C TRP A 364 17.57 -0.71 9.36
N ALA A 365 17.26 -1.99 9.15
CA ALA A 365 17.58 -3.03 10.12
C ALA A 365 19.09 -3.22 10.27
N ALA A 366 19.90 -3.11 9.23
CA ALA A 366 21.36 -3.27 9.34
C ALA A 366 22.00 -2.06 10.04
N ASP A 367 21.71 -0.86 9.57
CA ASP A 367 22.47 0.36 9.85
C ASP A 367 21.86 1.18 10.99
N GLY A 368 20.59 0.92 11.35
CA GLY A 368 19.88 1.63 12.42
C GLY A 368 19.18 2.91 11.97
N GLU A 369 19.32 3.30 10.70
CA GLU A 369 18.62 4.42 10.10
C GLU A 369 18.09 4.11 8.70
N GLN A 370 16.97 4.75 8.34
CA GLN A 370 16.39 4.66 7.01
C GLN A 370 17.31 5.28 5.95
N PRO A 371 17.39 4.72 4.72
CA PRO A 371 18.33 5.20 3.71
C PRO A 371 17.97 6.54 3.07
N PHE A 372 16.71 6.96 3.22
CA PHE A 372 16.20 8.26 2.83
C PHE A 372 14.84 8.48 3.52
N ASP A 373 14.25 9.67 3.38
CA ASP A 373 12.96 9.98 3.99
C ASP A 373 11.84 9.06 3.46
N LEU A 374 11.27 8.29 4.38
CA LEU A 374 10.20 7.32 4.14
C LEU A 374 8.96 7.61 5.01
N TRP A 375 8.85 8.82 5.55
CA TRP A 375 7.73 9.21 6.42
C TRP A 375 6.32 8.84 5.91
N PRO A 376 5.99 8.97 4.60
CA PRO A 376 4.67 8.60 4.10
C PRO A 376 4.29 7.12 4.31
N VAL A 377 5.27 6.25 4.53
CA VAL A 377 5.10 4.81 4.73
C VAL A 377 5.69 4.33 6.05
N ASP A 378 6.20 5.24 6.89
CA ASP A 378 6.73 4.92 8.22
C ASP A 378 5.62 4.41 9.14
N ILE A 379 5.87 3.34 9.90
CA ILE A 379 4.90 2.81 10.87
C ILE A 379 4.50 3.84 11.95
N ARG A 380 5.39 4.77 12.31
CA ARG A 380 5.18 5.81 13.33
C ARG A 380 4.18 6.89 12.91
N ARG A 381 3.76 6.92 11.65
CA ARG A 381 2.66 7.79 11.22
C ARG A 381 1.32 7.37 11.84
N PHE A 382 1.22 6.14 12.35
CA PHE A 382 0.12 5.72 13.18
C PHE A 382 0.51 5.74 14.66
N GLY A 383 -0.41 6.16 15.53
CA GLY A 383 -0.17 6.26 16.96
C GLY A 383 -1.22 5.51 17.78
N ALA A 384 -1.17 5.70 19.10
CA ALA A 384 -2.10 5.06 20.05
C ALA A 384 -3.59 5.14 19.68
N PRO A 385 -4.13 6.25 19.10
CA PRO A 385 -5.54 6.32 18.69
C PRO A 385 -5.91 5.33 17.58
N HIS A 386 -4.94 4.83 16.82
CA HIS A 386 -5.16 3.94 15.68
C HIS A 386 -5.06 2.45 16.06
N ARG A 387 -5.08 2.12 17.36
CA ARG A 387 -5.02 0.74 17.86
C ARG A 387 -6.36 0.03 17.88
N ASP A 388 -7.47 0.77 17.82
CA ASP A 388 -8.82 0.19 17.83
C ASP A 388 -9.10 -0.56 16.51
N PRO A 389 -9.30 -1.89 16.55
CA PRO A 389 -9.58 -2.69 15.35
C PRO A 389 -10.84 -2.24 14.60
N ASN A 390 -11.85 -1.73 15.30
CA ASN A 390 -13.07 -1.23 14.65
C ASN A 390 -12.80 0.05 13.86
N TRP A 391 -12.03 0.98 14.46
CA TRP A 391 -11.60 2.18 13.76
C TRP A 391 -10.74 1.84 12.54
N VAL A 392 -9.76 0.94 12.72
CA VAL A 392 -8.89 0.47 11.62
C VAL A 392 -9.73 -0.10 10.49
N ARG A 393 -10.66 -1.01 10.79
CA ARG A 393 -11.53 -1.63 9.76
C ARG A 393 -12.37 -0.59 9.01
N VAL A 394 -13.11 0.25 9.73
CA VAL A 394 -13.98 1.27 9.11
C VAL A 394 -13.19 2.23 8.22
N ARG A 395 -12.01 2.65 8.69
CA ARG A 395 -11.14 3.58 7.98
C ARG A 395 -10.46 2.93 6.76
N THR A 396 -9.98 1.69 6.91
CA THR A 396 -9.44 0.86 5.83
C THR A 396 -10.46 0.63 4.71
N LEU A 397 -11.72 0.34 5.03
CA LEU A 397 -12.76 0.14 4.01
C LEU A 397 -13.01 1.42 3.19
N GLN A 398 -12.98 2.59 3.82
CA GLN A 398 -13.07 3.84 3.06
C GLN A 398 -11.84 4.05 2.16
N ALA A 399 -10.64 3.70 2.63
CA ALA A 399 -9.42 3.77 1.82
C ALA A 399 -9.48 2.85 0.59
N TYR A 400 -9.94 1.60 0.77
CA TYR A 400 -10.16 0.67 -0.35
C TYR A 400 -11.18 1.23 -1.34
N ALA A 401 -12.36 1.65 -0.87
CA ALA A 401 -13.44 2.18 -1.73
C ALA A 401 -13.00 3.40 -2.56
N ARG A 402 -11.93 4.08 -2.14
CA ARG A 402 -11.37 5.27 -2.78
C ARG A 402 -10.12 4.97 -3.61
N HIS A 403 -9.73 3.71 -3.79
CA HIS A 403 -8.50 3.34 -4.52
C HIS A 403 -8.40 4.00 -5.90
N TYR A 404 -9.53 4.15 -6.59
CA TYR A 404 -9.62 4.79 -7.89
C TYR A 404 -10.39 6.11 -7.91
N SER A 405 -10.79 6.68 -6.77
CA SER A 405 -11.40 8.02 -6.79
C SER A 405 -10.42 9.07 -7.32
N ILE A 406 -10.93 10.24 -7.70
CA ILE A 406 -10.07 11.39 -7.99
C ILE A 406 -9.37 11.77 -6.68
N ALA A 407 -8.05 11.90 -6.70
CA ALA A 407 -7.24 12.31 -5.57
C ALA A 407 -7.24 13.85 -5.48
N TRP A 408 -8.32 14.39 -4.95
CA TRP A 408 -8.48 15.82 -4.79
C TRP A 408 -7.42 16.40 -3.83
N PRO A 409 -6.79 17.54 -4.14
CA PRO A 409 -5.87 18.20 -3.21
C PRO A 409 -6.58 18.50 -1.89
N PHE A 410 -5.91 18.15 -0.78
CA PHE A 410 -6.40 18.35 0.59
C PHE A 410 -7.65 17.53 0.96
N GLU A 411 -8.05 16.56 0.14
CA GLU A 411 -9.16 15.68 0.52
C GLU A 411 -8.79 14.82 1.72
N GLU A 412 -9.72 14.78 2.67
CA GLU A 412 -9.60 14.03 3.90
C GLU A 412 -10.71 12.99 4.00
N PHE A 413 -10.39 11.87 4.64
CA PHE A 413 -11.35 10.83 4.94
C PHE A 413 -12.39 11.30 5.99
N THR A 414 -13.61 10.82 5.82
CA THR A 414 -14.74 11.13 6.72
C THR A 414 -14.99 10.03 7.75
N SER A 415 -14.55 8.80 7.47
CA SER A 415 -14.76 7.65 8.35
C SER A 415 -13.86 7.70 9.59
N GLY A 416 -14.34 7.14 10.70
CA GLY A 416 -13.62 7.13 11.97
C GLY A 416 -13.50 8.49 12.67
N ARG A 417 -14.32 9.48 12.26
CA ARG A 417 -14.33 10.83 12.82
C ARG A 417 -15.65 11.16 13.53
N PRO A 418 -15.62 11.97 14.60
CA PRO A 418 -14.43 12.50 15.27
C PRO A 418 -13.78 11.47 16.20
N LEU A 419 -12.46 11.33 16.15
CA LEU A 419 -11.72 10.41 17.03
C LEU A 419 -11.26 11.11 18.32
N ARG A 420 -10.61 12.27 18.19
CA ARG A 420 -10.14 13.11 19.30
C ARG A 420 -10.61 14.53 19.10
N ARG A 421 -11.00 15.19 20.18
CA ARG A 421 -11.53 16.56 20.16
C ARG A 421 -10.69 17.44 21.07
N SER A 422 -10.51 18.69 20.71
CA SER A 422 -9.99 19.69 21.65
C SER A 422 -11.07 20.11 22.64
N PRO A 423 -10.71 20.72 23.79
CA PRO A 423 -11.68 21.34 24.69
C PRO A 423 -12.53 22.44 24.04
N LEU A 424 -12.11 22.96 22.89
CA LEU A 424 -12.81 24.01 22.16
C LEU A 424 -13.71 23.46 21.05
N TYR A 425 -13.71 22.15 20.78
CA TYR A 425 -14.36 21.55 19.62
C TYR A 425 -15.81 22.03 19.41
N ASP A 426 -16.69 21.87 20.41
CA ASP A 426 -18.10 22.25 20.27
C ASP A 426 -18.28 23.77 20.08
N ARG A 427 -17.41 24.58 20.70
CA ARG A 427 -17.42 26.04 20.56
C ARG A 427 -16.99 26.46 19.15
N LEU A 428 -15.96 25.82 18.60
CA LEU A 428 -15.46 26.11 17.26
C LEU A 428 -16.45 25.61 16.19
N LYS A 429 -17.06 24.44 16.41
CA LYS A 429 -18.13 23.91 15.56
C LYS A 429 -19.32 24.87 15.48
N ALA A 430 -19.78 25.38 16.63
CA ALA A 430 -20.87 26.36 16.69
C ALA A 430 -20.52 27.70 16.01
N LYS A 431 -19.23 28.00 15.81
CA LYS A 431 -18.73 29.17 15.07
C LYS A 431 -18.46 28.90 13.59
N GLY A 432 -18.89 27.75 13.06
CA GLY A 432 -18.75 27.42 11.64
C GLY A 432 -17.42 26.78 11.28
N ALA A 433 -16.70 26.15 12.20
CA ALA A 433 -15.48 25.41 11.86
C ALA A 433 -15.77 24.26 10.88
N CYS A 434 -15.11 24.28 9.73
CA CYS A 434 -14.92 23.10 8.89
C CYS A 434 -13.69 22.34 9.40
N PHE A 435 -13.89 21.16 9.97
CA PHE A 435 -12.81 20.38 10.59
C PHE A 435 -12.10 19.49 9.58
N GLY A 436 -10.77 19.48 9.66
CA GLY A 436 -9.93 18.37 9.22
C GLY A 436 -9.47 17.48 10.38
N GLU A 437 -8.72 16.44 10.07
CA GLU A 437 -8.18 15.45 10.99
C GLU A 437 -6.65 15.45 10.95
N LYS A 438 -6.02 15.44 12.14
CA LYS A 438 -4.55 15.30 12.30
C LYS A 438 -4.24 14.40 13.49
N MET A 439 -3.70 13.20 13.26
CA MET A 439 -3.42 12.19 14.31
C MET A 439 -4.62 11.93 15.23
N GLY A 440 -5.80 11.81 14.62
CA GLY A 440 -7.09 11.62 15.24
C GLY A 440 -7.76 12.91 15.74
N PHE A 441 -7.05 14.04 15.84
CA PHE A 441 -7.65 15.29 16.30
C PHE A 441 -8.47 15.97 15.22
N GLU A 442 -9.69 16.35 15.57
CA GLU A 442 -10.46 17.34 14.85
C GLU A 442 -9.82 18.72 15.01
N ARG A 443 -9.26 19.24 13.92
CA ARG A 443 -8.65 20.57 13.86
C ARG A 443 -9.38 21.42 12.83
N PRO A 444 -9.85 22.63 13.16
CA PRO A 444 -10.44 23.52 12.17
C PRO A 444 -9.43 23.77 11.03
N ASN A 445 -9.85 23.52 9.80
CA ASN A 445 -9.12 23.88 8.59
C ASN A 445 -9.45 25.32 8.17
N TRP A 446 -10.71 25.74 8.34
CA TRP A 446 -11.24 27.08 8.07
C TRP A 446 -12.63 27.25 8.74
N PHE A 447 -13.18 28.46 8.71
CA PHE A 447 -14.48 28.82 9.30
C PHE A 447 -15.44 29.41 8.26
N ALA A 448 -16.63 28.83 8.16
CA ALA A 448 -17.74 29.35 7.38
C ALA A 448 -18.39 30.55 8.07
N ASP A 449 -18.79 31.54 7.28
CA ASP A 449 -19.67 32.61 7.75
C ASP A 449 -21.13 32.13 7.77
N LEU A 450 -21.54 31.58 8.92
CA LEU A 450 -22.90 31.10 9.13
C LEU A 450 -23.95 32.22 9.01
N SER A 451 -23.57 33.48 9.27
CA SER A 451 -24.50 34.62 9.15
C SER A 451 -24.74 35.02 7.70
N ALA A 452 -23.78 34.74 6.82
CA ALA A 452 -23.89 34.89 5.37
C ALA A 452 -24.48 33.64 4.67
N GLY A 453 -24.87 32.61 5.43
CA GLY A 453 -25.41 31.37 4.88
C GLY A 453 -24.37 30.42 4.28
N GLU A 454 -23.08 30.59 4.61
CA GLU A 454 -22.05 29.66 4.20
C GLU A 454 -22.15 28.34 4.99
N GLU A 455 -21.85 27.23 4.32
CA GLU A 455 -21.79 25.90 4.96
C GLU A 455 -20.34 25.52 5.28
N PRO A 456 -20.05 24.99 6.48
CA PRO A 456 -18.71 24.49 6.85
C PRO A 456 -18.44 23.14 6.18
N ARG A 457 -18.30 23.15 4.86
CA ARG A 457 -18.16 21.97 4.02
C ARG A 457 -17.13 22.20 2.93
N ASP A 458 -16.15 21.30 2.87
CA ASP A 458 -15.13 21.32 1.84
C ASP A 458 -15.74 21.08 0.45
N ARG A 459 -15.35 21.96 -0.49
CA ARG A 459 -15.61 21.80 -1.93
C ARG A 459 -14.26 21.78 -2.63
N TYR A 460 -13.83 20.58 -2.99
CA TYR A 460 -12.53 20.35 -3.58
C TYR A 460 -12.45 20.85 -5.03
N SER A 461 -11.24 21.24 -5.44
CA SER A 461 -10.96 21.65 -6.81
C SER A 461 -9.46 21.52 -7.08
N PHE A 462 -9.09 21.29 -8.34
CA PHE A 462 -7.71 21.47 -8.80
C PHE A 462 -7.33 22.95 -8.99
N GLY A 463 -8.32 23.85 -9.04
CA GLY A 463 -8.16 25.30 -9.09
C GLY A 463 -8.27 25.94 -7.71
N ARG A 464 -9.10 26.99 -7.58
CA ARG A 464 -9.41 27.59 -6.29
C ARG A 464 -10.44 26.72 -5.55
N PRO A 465 -10.14 26.26 -4.32
CA PRO A 465 -11.09 25.46 -3.55
C PRO A 465 -12.20 26.31 -2.94
N GLY A 466 -13.27 25.67 -2.48
CA GLY A 466 -14.46 26.35 -1.93
C GLY A 466 -14.20 27.20 -0.67
N TRP A 467 -13.10 26.95 0.04
CA TRP A 467 -12.70 27.70 1.24
C TRP A 467 -11.79 28.90 0.95
N PHE A 468 -11.50 29.22 -0.32
CA PHE A 468 -10.53 30.26 -0.69
C PHE A 468 -10.89 31.64 -0.08
N GLU A 469 -12.15 32.08 -0.22
CA GLU A 469 -12.60 33.37 0.31
C GLU A 469 -12.67 33.37 1.84
N ALA A 470 -13.10 32.25 2.45
CA ALA A 470 -13.13 32.10 3.90
C ALA A 470 -11.73 32.23 4.52
N VAL A 471 -10.74 31.52 3.96
CA VAL A 471 -9.34 31.65 4.36
C VAL A 471 -8.81 33.05 4.09
N GLY A 472 -9.24 33.72 3.02
CA GLY A 472 -8.93 35.12 2.75
C GLY A 472 -9.39 36.06 3.87
N ARG A 473 -10.60 35.85 4.41
CA ARG A 473 -11.11 36.60 5.57
C ARG A 473 -10.31 36.32 6.84
N GLU A 474 -9.99 35.06 7.10
CA GLU A 474 -9.16 34.67 8.26
C GLU A 474 -7.76 35.29 8.19
N HIS A 475 -7.12 35.23 7.02
CA HIS A 475 -5.82 35.86 6.79
C HIS A 475 -5.86 37.36 7.04
N ARG A 476 -6.90 38.05 6.54
CA ARG A 476 -7.12 39.48 6.80
C ARG A 476 -7.26 39.77 8.29
N ALA A 477 -8.07 39.00 9.01
CA ALA A 477 -8.24 39.15 10.45
C ALA A 477 -6.92 38.97 11.23
N CYS A 478 -6.04 38.05 10.79
CA CYS A 478 -4.71 37.88 11.37
C CYS A 478 -3.79 39.09 11.16
N ARG A 479 -3.99 39.85 10.07
CA ARG A 479 -3.14 41.00 9.72
C ARG A 479 -3.65 42.32 10.28
N GLU A 480 -4.96 42.49 10.31
CA GLU A 480 -5.61 43.77 10.60
C GLU A 480 -6.25 43.80 12.00
N ALA A 481 -6.32 42.67 12.70
CA ALA A 481 -6.90 42.55 14.03
C ALA A 481 -6.17 41.50 14.89
N ALA A 482 -6.90 40.53 15.46
CA ALA A 482 -6.36 39.43 16.24
C ALA A 482 -7.05 38.12 15.84
N ALA A 483 -6.29 37.03 15.84
CA ALA A 483 -6.78 35.69 15.54
C ALA A 483 -6.38 34.71 16.63
N LEU A 484 -7.25 33.73 16.90
CA LEU A 484 -7.01 32.66 17.86
C LEU A 484 -6.91 31.33 17.11
N PHE A 485 -5.83 30.60 17.33
CA PHE A 485 -5.59 29.28 16.73
C PHE A 485 -5.65 28.21 17.81
N ASP A 486 -6.46 27.17 17.58
CA ASP A 486 -6.46 25.98 18.43
C ASP A 486 -5.26 25.08 18.08
N GLN A 487 -4.21 25.16 18.90
CA GLN A 487 -2.99 24.35 18.77
C GLN A 487 -3.02 23.09 19.67
N THR A 488 -4.21 22.64 20.08
CA THR A 488 -4.36 21.45 20.95
C THR A 488 -3.74 20.20 20.32
N SER A 489 -3.80 20.07 18.99
CA SER A 489 -3.34 18.90 18.25
C SER A 489 -1.81 18.77 18.14
N PHE A 490 -1.04 19.78 18.55
CA PHE A 490 0.42 19.67 18.52
C PHE A 490 0.93 18.60 19.48
N ALA A 491 1.96 17.87 19.03
CA ALA A 491 2.72 16.99 19.91
C ALA A 491 3.37 17.83 21.02
N LYS A 492 3.23 17.36 22.26
CA LYS A 492 3.74 18.03 23.46
C LYS A 492 4.50 17.00 24.26
N ALA A 493 5.78 17.27 24.51
CA ALA A 493 6.64 16.42 25.35
C ALA A 493 7.09 17.23 26.56
N LEU A 494 7.07 16.61 27.73
CA LEU A 494 7.64 17.14 28.96
C LEU A 494 8.85 16.26 29.31
N ILE A 495 10.05 16.84 29.23
CA ILE A 495 11.31 16.15 29.52
C ILE A 495 11.71 16.54 30.95
N VAL A 496 11.85 15.56 31.84
CA VAL A 496 12.19 15.74 33.25
C VAL A 496 13.18 14.68 33.71
N GLY A 497 13.96 14.98 34.75
CA GLY A 497 14.94 14.07 35.32
C GLY A 497 16.32 14.72 35.46
N LYS A 498 17.22 14.05 36.21
CA LYS A 498 18.58 14.54 36.46
C LYS A 498 19.41 14.73 35.19
N ASP A 499 19.10 13.97 34.15
CA ASP A 499 19.83 13.97 32.87
C ASP A 499 19.00 14.62 31.75
N ALA A 500 17.93 15.38 32.06
CA ALA A 500 17.05 15.96 31.05
C ALA A 500 17.71 17.03 30.16
N GLU A 501 18.78 17.67 30.66
CA GLU A 501 19.59 18.65 29.92
C GLU A 501 20.66 17.99 29.03
N ALA A 502 21.10 16.79 29.40
CA ALA A 502 22.16 16.04 28.70
C ALA A 502 21.62 15.35 27.45
#